data_AF-A0A2V5WYK1-F1
#
_entry.id   AF-A0A2V5WYK1-F1
#
_cell.length_a   1.000
_cell.length_b   1.000
_cell.length_c   1.000
_cell.angle_alpha   90.00
_cell.angle_beta   90.00
_cell.angle_gamma   90.00
#
_symmetry.space_group_name_H-M   'P 1'
#
loop_
_entity.id
_entity.type
_entity.pdbx_description
1 polymer ?
#
loop_
_entity_poly.entity_id
_entity_poly.type
_entity_poly.pdbx_seq_one_letter_code
_entity_poly.pdbx_strand_id
1 'polypeptide(L)'
;MGTRRQRPNIPAGLTSVVGIAAGYHGLALKADSSVIGWGTFYLPLVVTNAVAISAGLSHSLALKANGTVICWGDNSLGQTNVPSSATNVVAIAAGGNTSLALRADGSVIGWGNNNYGQTNIPASAINVVAIAVGAYALLGNKGQRDGRRVGK
;
A
#
# COMPACT_ATOMS: atom_id res chain seq x y z
N MET A 1 24.00 -13.11 25.84
CA MET A 1 23.02 -13.65 24.85
C MET A 1 22.75 -12.56 23.83
N GLY A 2 23.53 -12.52 22.74
CA GLY A 2 23.52 -11.41 21.79
C GLY A 2 22.32 -11.49 20.85
N THR A 3 21.50 -10.44 20.80
CA THR A 3 20.42 -10.33 19.82
C THR A 3 21.06 -10.11 18.44
N ARG A 4 21.13 -11.18 17.66
CA ARG A 4 21.50 -11.15 16.24
C ARG A 4 20.49 -10.19 15.58
N ARG A 5 20.88 -8.95 15.34
CA ARG A 5 20.13 -8.04 14.47
C ARG A 5 19.99 -8.76 13.13
N GLN A 6 18.78 -9.23 12.82
CA GLN A 6 18.46 -9.85 11.54
C GLN A 6 18.87 -8.84 10.47
N ARG A 7 19.90 -9.19 9.69
CA ARG A 7 20.38 -8.36 8.58
C ARG A 7 19.21 -8.15 7.62
N PRO A 8 19.01 -6.95 7.05
CA PRO A 8 18.04 -6.77 5.98
C PRO A 8 18.31 -7.81 4.89
N ASN A 9 17.36 -8.72 4.70
CA ASN A 9 17.52 -9.84 3.78
C ASN A 9 17.28 -9.33 2.36
N ILE A 10 18.20 -8.51 1.83
CA ILE A 10 18.16 -8.05 0.44
C ILE A 10 18.43 -9.27 -0.43
N PRO A 11 17.51 -9.69 -1.32
CA PRO A 11 17.74 -10.81 -2.22
C PRO A 11 18.97 -10.50 -3.08
N ALA A 12 19.99 -11.36 -3.01
CA ALA A 12 21.12 -11.25 -3.91
C ALA A 12 20.68 -11.55 -5.35
N GLY A 13 21.26 -10.86 -6.33
CA GLY A 13 21.00 -11.16 -7.75
C GLY A 13 19.68 -10.63 -8.32
N LEU A 14 19.16 -9.51 -7.79
CA LEU A 14 18.05 -8.79 -8.43
C LEU A 14 18.49 -8.25 -9.81
N THR A 15 18.26 -9.02 -10.85
CA THR A 15 18.42 -8.61 -12.26
C THR A 15 17.06 -8.32 -12.88
N SER A 16 17.07 -7.47 -13.91
CA SER A 16 15.88 -7.13 -14.71
C SER A 16 14.70 -6.56 -13.88
N VAL A 17 14.99 -5.71 -12.89
CA VAL A 17 13.98 -4.98 -12.13
C VAL A 17 13.42 -3.83 -12.98
N VAL A 18 12.09 -3.74 -13.08
CA VAL A 18 11.36 -2.72 -13.85
C VAL A 18 10.52 -1.79 -12.96
N GLY A 19 10.41 -2.09 -11.65
CA GLY A 19 9.74 -1.22 -10.70
C GLY A 19 10.16 -1.50 -9.26
N ILE A 20 10.12 -0.47 -8.41
CA ILE A 20 10.36 -0.57 -6.98
C ILE A 20 9.24 0.12 -6.20
N ALA A 21 8.88 -0.42 -5.04
CA ALA A 21 7.98 0.23 -4.09
C ALA A 21 8.53 0.09 -2.67
N ALA A 22 8.40 1.13 -1.85
CA ALA A 22 8.97 1.18 -0.51
C ALA A 22 7.96 1.66 0.53
N GLY A 23 7.90 0.92 1.64
CA GLY A 23 7.20 1.22 2.88
C GLY A 23 8.16 1.02 4.06
N TYR A 24 7.73 0.34 5.14
CA TYR A 24 8.69 -0.23 6.11
C TYR A 24 9.39 -1.50 5.60
N HIS A 25 9.01 -1.95 4.39
CA HIS A 25 9.63 -3.01 3.61
C HIS A 25 9.89 -2.52 2.18
N GLY A 26 10.65 -3.29 1.40
CA GLY A 26 10.86 -3.03 -0.02
C GLY A 26 10.23 -4.10 -0.89
N LEU A 27 9.78 -3.69 -2.07
CA LEU A 27 9.28 -4.54 -3.15
C LEU A 27 10.02 -4.19 -4.45
N ALA A 28 10.29 -5.20 -5.27
CA ALA A 28 10.78 -5.08 -6.63
C ALA A 28 9.89 -5.88 -7.58
N LEU A 29 9.48 -5.23 -8.67
CA LEU A 29 8.84 -5.86 -9.81
C LEU A 29 9.91 -6.19 -10.86
N LYS A 30 9.97 -7.45 -11.28
CA LYS A 30 10.88 -7.93 -12.32
C LYS A 30 10.22 -7.93 -13.70
N ALA A 31 11.04 -7.90 -14.75
CA ALA A 31 10.59 -7.94 -16.14
C ALA A 31 9.83 -9.24 -16.50
N ASP A 32 10.05 -10.32 -15.75
CA ASP A 32 9.28 -11.57 -15.83
C ASP A 32 7.90 -11.48 -15.12
N SER A 33 7.49 -10.28 -14.70
CA SER A 33 6.26 -10.00 -13.97
C SER A 33 6.16 -10.63 -12.57
N SER A 34 7.28 -11.12 -12.03
CA SER A 34 7.35 -11.58 -10.64
C SER A 34 7.64 -10.43 -9.66
N VAL A 35 7.08 -10.51 -8.45
CA VAL A 35 7.36 -9.56 -7.37
C VAL A 35 8.20 -10.23 -6.29
N ILE A 36 9.26 -9.55 -5.88
CA ILE A 36 10.11 -9.94 -4.75
C ILE A 36 10.01 -8.85 -3.69
N GLY A 37 9.90 -9.25 -2.43
CA GLY A 37 9.92 -8.34 -1.28
C GLY A 37 11.03 -8.65 -0.31
N TRP A 38 11.47 -7.63 0.43
CA TRP A 38 12.46 -7.74 1.49
C TRP A 38 12.09 -6.87 2.68
N GLY A 39 12.48 -7.29 3.89
CA GLY A 39 12.09 -6.63 5.15
C GLY A 39 11.23 -7.54 6.03
N THR A 40 10.53 -6.94 7.00
CA THR A 40 9.84 -7.62 8.12
C THR A 40 8.56 -8.38 7.77
N PHE A 41 8.23 -8.61 6.51
CA PHE A 41 6.95 -9.19 6.12
C PHE A 41 7.09 -10.34 5.11
N TYR A 42 6.38 -11.43 5.41
CA TYR A 42 6.30 -12.63 4.59
C TYR A 42 5.60 -12.33 3.26
N LEU A 43 6.26 -12.63 2.14
CA LEU A 43 5.60 -12.70 0.84
C LEU A 43 4.65 -13.90 0.85
N PRO A 44 3.35 -13.74 0.58
CA PRO A 44 2.58 -14.88 0.11
C PRO A 44 3.19 -15.30 -1.23
N LEU A 45 3.56 -16.58 -1.32
CA LEU A 45 3.97 -17.35 -2.50
C LEU A 45 3.94 -16.54 -3.82
N VAL A 46 5.14 -16.23 -4.36
CA VAL A 46 5.43 -15.63 -5.68
C VAL A 46 4.22 -14.97 -6.36
N VAL A 47 4.07 -13.66 -6.19
CA VAL A 47 3.15 -12.88 -7.04
C VAL A 47 3.71 -12.90 -8.46
N THR A 48 2.96 -13.47 -9.41
CA THR A 48 3.28 -13.51 -10.86
C THR A 48 2.29 -12.67 -11.66
N ASN A 49 2.66 -12.34 -12.90
CA ASN A 49 1.87 -11.52 -13.83
C ASN A 49 1.50 -10.14 -13.27
N ALA A 50 2.33 -9.59 -12.38
CA ALA A 50 2.18 -8.24 -11.87
C ALA A 50 2.69 -7.23 -12.90
N VAL A 51 1.96 -6.13 -13.05
CA VAL A 51 2.32 -5.00 -13.92
C VAL A 51 2.57 -3.72 -13.14
N ALA A 52 2.10 -3.65 -11.88
CA ALA A 52 2.42 -2.57 -10.96
C ALA A 52 2.46 -3.08 -9.52
N ILE A 53 3.21 -2.38 -8.67
CA ILE A 53 3.34 -2.64 -7.24
C ILE A 53 3.25 -1.33 -6.45
N SER A 54 2.72 -1.40 -5.22
CA SER A 54 2.68 -0.27 -4.29
C SER A 54 2.82 -0.77 -2.86
N ALA A 55 3.47 0.01 -1.99
CA ALA A 55 3.74 -0.37 -0.60
C ALA A 55 3.25 0.73 0.34
N GLY A 56 2.44 0.35 1.33
CA GLY A 56 2.08 1.20 2.48
C GLY A 56 3.02 0.99 3.65
N LEU A 57 2.64 1.39 4.87
CA LEU A 57 3.54 1.23 6.03
C LEU A 57 3.89 -0.23 6.28
N SER A 58 2.87 -1.09 6.35
CA SER A 58 3.02 -2.51 6.70
C SER A 58 2.22 -3.43 5.78
N HIS A 59 1.72 -2.92 4.64
CA HIS A 59 0.98 -3.70 3.64
C HIS A 59 1.48 -3.40 2.23
N SER A 60 1.16 -4.30 1.31
CA SER A 60 1.58 -4.27 -0.08
C SER A 60 0.40 -4.49 -1.01
N LEU A 61 0.48 -3.90 -2.19
CA LEU A 61 -0.45 -4.08 -3.30
C LEU A 61 0.33 -4.52 -4.53
N ALA A 62 -0.23 -5.44 -5.30
CA ALA A 62 0.17 -5.73 -6.67
C ALA A 62 -1.05 -5.69 -7.59
N LEU A 63 -0.87 -5.07 -8.75
CA LEU A 63 -1.84 -5.10 -9.84
C LEU A 63 -1.38 -6.14 -10.86
N LYS A 64 -2.24 -7.11 -11.16
CA LYS A 64 -2.03 -8.09 -12.22
C LYS A 64 -2.45 -7.53 -13.58
N ALA A 65 -1.84 -8.06 -14.65
CA ALA A 65 -2.16 -7.69 -16.03
C ALA A 65 -3.65 -7.85 -16.40
N ASN A 66 -4.37 -8.73 -15.72
CA ASN A 66 -5.81 -8.95 -15.91
C ASN A 66 -6.71 -7.99 -15.09
N GLY A 67 -6.13 -6.95 -14.48
CA GLY A 67 -6.86 -5.97 -13.67
C GLY A 67 -7.22 -6.43 -12.25
N THR A 68 -6.69 -7.57 -11.80
CA THR A 68 -6.89 -8.08 -10.42
C THR A 68 -5.90 -7.43 -9.46
N VAL A 69 -6.38 -6.98 -8.30
CA VAL A 69 -5.53 -6.45 -7.21
C VAL A 69 -5.30 -7.54 -6.17
N ILE A 70 -4.04 -7.70 -5.74
CA ILE A 70 -3.66 -8.56 -4.62
C ILE A 70 -3.09 -7.69 -3.52
N CYS A 71 -3.50 -7.95 -2.27
CA CYS A 71 -2.96 -7.29 -1.10
C CYS A 71 -2.42 -8.29 -0.08
N TRP A 72 -1.36 -7.91 0.61
CA TRP A 72 -0.78 -8.71 1.70
C TRP A 72 -0.07 -7.84 2.74
N GLY A 73 0.20 -8.41 3.91
CA GLY A 73 0.81 -7.72 5.05
C GLY A 73 -0.20 -7.48 6.18
N ASP A 74 -0.01 -6.42 6.95
CA ASP A 74 -0.91 -6.06 8.05
C ASP A 74 -2.32 -5.77 7.52
N ASN A 75 -3.33 -6.22 8.27
CA ASN A 75 -4.74 -6.02 7.97
C ASN A 75 -5.53 -5.46 9.16
N SER A 76 -4.85 -4.88 10.15
CA SER A 76 -5.46 -4.35 11.38
C SER A 76 -6.58 -3.32 11.13
N LEU A 77 -6.57 -2.63 10.00
CA LEU A 77 -7.56 -1.63 9.59
C LEU A 77 -8.28 -2.01 8.29
N GLY A 78 -8.20 -3.27 7.86
CA GLY A 78 -8.83 -3.75 6.63
C GLY A 78 -8.09 -3.40 5.34
N GLN A 79 -6.83 -2.93 5.42
CA GLN A 79 -6.07 -2.47 4.25
C GLN A 79 -5.72 -3.57 3.24
N THR A 80 -5.86 -4.86 3.59
CA THR A 80 -5.74 -5.98 2.65
C THR A 80 -7.08 -6.58 2.22
N ASN A 81 -8.21 -6.06 2.73
CA ASN A 81 -9.55 -6.50 2.34
C ASN A 81 -9.96 -5.84 1.01
N VAL A 82 -9.44 -6.37 -0.10
CA VAL A 82 -9.78 -5.87 -1.45
C VAL A 82 -11.30 -5.94 -1.67
N PRO A 83 -11.98 -4.82 -1.93
CA PRO A 83 -13.41 -4.83 -2.22
C PRO A 83 -13.72 -5.63 -3.49
N SER A 84 -14.83 -6.37 -3.52
CA SER A 84 -15.25 -7.13 -4.71
C SER A 84 -15.56 -6.24 -5.93
N SER A 85 -15.81 -4.94 -5.69
CA SER A 85 -15.99 -3.93 -6.72
C SER A 85 -14.68 -3.49 -7.40
N ALA A 86 -13.51 -3.84 -6.85
CA ALA A 86 -12.18 -3.51 -7.40
C ALA A 86 -11.82 -4.40 -8.59
N THR A 87 -12.63 -4.29 -9.65
CA THR A 87 -12.49 -4.99 -10.93
C THR A 87 -12.06 -4.04 -12.03
N ASN A 88 -11.37 -4.57 -13.05
CA ASN A 88 -10.83 -3.79 -14.18
C ASN A 88 -9.94 -2.63 -13.71
N VAL A 89 -9.07 -2.90 -12.73
CA VAL A 89 -8.16 -1.90 -12.17
C VAL A 89 -7.02 -1.61 -13.13
N VAL A 90 -6.68 -0.34 -13.29
CA VAL A 90 -5.61 0.15 -14.16
C VAL A 90 -4.48 0.84 -13.39
N ALA A 91 -4.73 1.28 -12.15
CA ALA A 91 -3.70 1.79 -11.26
C ALA A 91 -4.00 1.48 -9.79
N ILE A 92 -2.95 1.38 -8.97
CA ILE A 92 -3.03 1.13 -7.53
C ILE A 92 -2.18 2.14 -6.77
N ALA A 93 -2.59 2.50 -5.55
CA ALA A 93 -1.78 3.33 -4.66
C ALA A 93 -1.98 2.90 -3.20
N ALA A 94 -0.88 2.79 -2.45
CA ALA A 94 -0.88 2.46 -1.04
C ALA A 94 -0.38 3.66 -0.21
N GLY A 95 -1.14 4.05 0.80
CA GLY A 95 -0.75 5.04 1.80
C GLY A 95 -0.39 4.39 3.13
N GLY A 96 -0.50 5.14 4.23
CA GLY A 96 -0.13 4.66 5.56
C GLY A 96 -0.74 3.30 5.93
N ASN A 97 -2.07 3.28 6.03
CA ASN A 97 -2.89 2.08 6.23
C ASN A 97 -4.11 2.11 5.29
N THR A 98 -3.97 2.79 4.15
CA THR A 98 -5.05 3.03 3.18
C THR A 98 -4.60 2.51 1.82
N SER A 99 -5.56 2.03 1.04
CA SER A 99 -5.34 1.45 -0.28
C SER A 99 -6.35 2.06 -1.26
N LEU A 100 -5.88 2.44 -2.45
CA LEU A 100 -6.71 2.93 -3.54
C LEU A 100 -6.51 2.09 -4.81
N ALA A 101 -7.58 1.96 -5.59
CA ALA A 101 -7.57 1.41 -6.94
C ALA A 101 -8.32 2.35 -7.90
N LEU A 102 -7.72 2.60 -9.06
CA LEU A 102 -8.35 3.29 -10.18
C LEU A 102 -8.86 2.26 -11.18
N ARG A 103 -10.13 2.31 -11.52
CA ARG A 103 -10.75 1.44 -12.52
C ARG A 103 -10.65 2.07 -13.91
N ALA A 104 -10.71 1.23 -14.94
CA ALA A 104 -10.65 1.65 -16.35
C ALA A 104 -11.79 2.63 -16.73
N ASP A 105 -12.90 2.61 -16.00
CA ASP A 105 -14.03 3.54 -16.18
C ASP A 105 -13.81 4.91 -15.50
N GLY A 106 -12.63 5.15 -14.93
CA GLY A 106 -12.27 6.39 -14.26
C GLY A 106 -12.81 6.53 -12.84
N SER A 107 -13.46 5.49 -12.28
CA SER A 107 -13.88 5.46 -10.88
C SER A 107 -12.75 5.04 -9.93
N VAL A 108 -12.74 5.59 -8.72
CA VAL A 108 -11.75 5.28 -7.68
C VAL A 108 -12.40 4.55 -6.51
N ILE A 109 -11.76 3.49 -6.05
CA ILE A 109 -12.17 2.72 -4.88
C ILE A 109 -11.10 2.88 -3.80
N GLY A 110 -11.51 3.23 -2.59
CA GLY A 110 -10.64 3.27 -1.41
C GLY A 110 -11.06 2.27 -0.34
N TRP A 111 -10.09 1.64 0.31
CA TRP A 111 -10.30 0.76 1.46
C TRP A 111 -9.15 0.85 2.48
N GLY A 112 -9.35 0.27 3.66
CA GLY A 112 -8.44 0.37 4.79
C GLY A 112 -8.86 1.46 5.78
N ASN A 113 -7.88 2.13 6.40
CA ASN A 113 -8.09 3.17 7.40
C ASN A 113 -8.89 4.35 6.84
N ASN A 114 -10.00 4.68 7.51
CA ASN A 114 -10.86 5.82 7.19
C ASN A 114 -11.09 6.80 8.36
N ASN A 115 -10.24 6.81 9.39
CA ASN A 115 -10.42 7.64 10.59
C ASN A 115 -10.50 9.16 10.32
N TYR A 116 -9.98 9.61 9.18
CA TYR A 116 -9.98 11.01 8.73
C TYR A 116 -10.64 11.16 7.36
N GLY A 117 -11.43 10.18 6.90
CA GLY A 117 -12.07 10.22 5.59
C GLY A 117 -11.17 9.87 4.41
N GLN A 118 -10.02 9.20 4.62
CA GLN A 118 -9.06 8.90 3.54
C GLN A 118 -9.64 8.00 2.43
N THR A 119 -10.69 7.24 2.70
CA THR A 119 -11.38 6.41 1.70
C THR A 119 -12.68 7.05 1.21
N ASN A 120 -13.02 8.26 1.65
CA ASN A 120 -14.22 8.99 1.22
C ASN A 120 -13.95 9.66 -0.13
N ILE A 121 -13.98 8.87 -1.20
CA ILE A 121 -13.86 9.37 -2.57
C ILE A 121 -15.10 10.23 -2.90
N PRO A 122 -14.94 11.50 -3.31
CA PRO A 122 -16.07 12.31 -3.73
C PRO A 122 -16.80 11.66 -4.91
N ALA A 123 -18.12 11.57 -4.86
CA ALA A 123 -18.91 11.04 -5.97
C ALA A 123 -18.74 11.84 -7.28
N SER A 124 -18.31 13.10 -7.18
CA SER A 124 -17.97 13.96 -8.32
C SER A 124 -16.62 13.63 -8.97
N ALA A 125 -15.79 12.79 -8.36
CA ALA A 125 -14.53 12.33 -8.93
C ALA A 125 -14.82 11.27 -10.02
N ILE A 126 -15.14 11.75 -11.21
CA ILE A 126 -15.33 10.96 -12.43
C ILE A 126 -14.16 11.21 -13.39
N ASN A 127 -13.90 10.27 -14.29
CA ASN A 127 -12.82 10.36 -15.29
C ASN A 127 -11.43 10.60 -14.66
N VAL A 128 -11.16 9.98 -13.52
CA VAL A 128 -9.86 10.08 -12.86
C VAL A 128 -8.81 9.38 -13.72
N VAL A 129 -7.67 10.04 -13.95
CA VAL A 129 -6.56 9.51 -14.78
C VAL A 129 -5.35 9.08 -13.96
N ALA A 130 -5.26 9.51 -12.70
CA ALA A 130 -4.17 9.18 -11.80
C ALA A 130 -4.64 9.23 -10.34
N ILE A 131 -4.03 8.39 -9.51
CA ILE A 131 -4.28 8.32 -8.07
C ILE A 131 -2.97 8.37 -7.29
N ALA A 132 -3.00 9.00 -6.12
CA ALA A 132 -1.91 9.03 -5.17
C ALA A 132 -2.48 9.05 -3.75
N VAL A 133 -1.75 8.48 -2.79
CA VAL A 133 -2.13 8.49 -1.37
C VAL A 133 -0.95 9.01 -0.56
N GLY A 134 -1.24 9.89 0.39
CA GLY A 134 -0.24 10.32 1.37
C GLY A 134 0.08 9.23 2.38
N ALA A 135 1.35 9.06 2.73
CA ALA A 135 1.72 8.45 3.98
C ALA A 135 1.51 9.47 5.11
N TYR A 136 1.02 9.04 6.27
CA TYR A 136 1.24 9.82 7.48
C TYR A 136 2.76 9.95 7.64
N ALA A 137 3.35 11.08 7.22
CA ALA A 137 4.65 11.44 7.72
C ALA A 137 4.44 11.63 9.23
N LEU A 138 5.23 10.93 10.05
CA LEU A 138 5.35 11.22 11.47
C LEU A 138 5.97 12.62 11.66
N LEU A 139 5.26 13.68 11.27
CA LEU A 139 5.47 14.99 11.84
C LEU A 139 4.89 14.88 13.25
N GLY A 140 5.79 14.70 14.22
CA GLY A 140 5.44 14.51 15.62
C GLY A 140 4.40 15.53 16.05
N ASN A 141 3.23 15.02 16.46
CA ASN A 141 2.17 15.84 17.01
C ASN A 141 2.55 16.28 18.44
N LYS A 142 3.59 17.11 18.57
CA LYS A 142 3.80 17.93 19.79
C LYS A 142 2.84 19.12 19.68
N GLY A 143 1.55 18.91 19.90
CA GLY A 143 0.62 20.01 19.65
C GLY A 143 -0.85 19.86 19.97
N GLN A 144 -1.32 18.77 20.59
CA GLN A 144 -2.64 18.77 21.23
C GLN A 144 -2.50 18.29 22.67
N ARG A 145 -2.02 19.19 23.54
CA ARG A 145 -2.28 19.07 24.96
C ARG A 145 -3.70 19.56 25.22
N ASP A 146 -4.54 18.59 25.54
CA ASP A 146 -5.76 18.65 26.33
C ASP A 146 -6.13 20.06 26.86
N GLY A 147 -7.24 20.58 26.35
CA GLY A 147 -7.87 21.82 26.78
C GLY A 147 -8.62 21.73 28.11
N ARG A 148 -8.28 20.82 29.02
CA ARG A 148 -8.79 20.85 30.40
C ARG A 148 -8.00 21.84 31.26
N ARG A 149 -8.31 23.13 31.08
CA ARG A 149 -8.14 24.11 32.17
C ARG A 149 -9.14 23.78 33.27
N VAL A 150 -8.60 23.36 34.40
CA VAL A 150 -9.29 23.16 35.67
C VAL A 150 -9.98 24.48 36.05
N GLY A 151 -11.28 24.40 36.35
CA GLY A 151 -12.05 25.53 36.87
C GLY A 151 -11.68 25.83 38.32
N LYS A 152 -11.53 27.13 38.59
CA LYS A 152 -11.52 27.89 39.85
C LYS A 152 -11.30 27.16 41.16
#